data_AF-A0A3B8PH18-F1
#
_entry.id   AF-A0A3B8PH18-F1
#
_cell.length_a   1.000
_cell.length_b   1.000
_cell.length_c   1.000
_cell.angle_alpha   90.00
_cell.angle_beta   90.00
_cell.angle_gamma   90.00
#
_symmetry.space_group_name_H-M   'P 1'
#
loop_
_entity.id
_entity.type
_entity.pdbx_description
1 polymer ?
#
loop_
_entity_poly.entity_id
_entity_poly.type
_entity_poly.pdbx_seq_one_letter_code
_entity_poly.pdbx_strand_id
1 'polypeptide(L)'
;METDAMTITRDSHEARSRERSGCRGESAAVSLNMMNPLRRCAVRQHGRWTVGVAAIVVLFGLQAGWADEPLRRFEFHRKAMGVEFTVVLYGAKKGAANTAAKAALDRVTQIDAICSDYKATSELRRLCAEARPGRSMPVSVDLVRVLARSQEVSKLSGGAFDVTVGPLTKLWRRARRQKRLPPPDRLKQARGLVGYRLVSVDVHRRQVRLKRSGMRLDLGG
;
A
#
# COMPACT_ATOMS: atom_id res chain seq x y z
N MET A 1 26.47 -14.70 3.52
CA MET A 1 26.18 -13.33 3.97
C MET A 1 26.45 -12.45 2.77
N GLU A 2 25.43 -12.18 1.99
CA GLU A 2 25.55 -11.45 0.72
C GLU A 2 24.72 -10.17 0.89
N THR A 3 25.42 -9.04 0.94
CA THR A 3 24.85 -7.71 1.07
C THR A 3 24.21 -7.33 -0.26
N ASP A 4 22.89 -7.42 -0.35
CA ASP A 4 22.11 -6.90 -1.48
C ASP A 4 22.25 -5.37 -1.54
N ALA A 5 23.07 -4.90 -2.48
CA ALA A 5 23.26 -3.50 -2.78
C ALA A 5 21.98 -2.91 -3.41
N MET A 6 21.50 -1.82 -2.82
CA MET A 6 20.35 -1.04 -3.28
C MET A 6 20.74 -0.24 -4.53
N THR A 7 20.48 -0.79 -5.71
CA THR A 7 20.69 -0.08 -6.99
C THR A 7 19.57 0.92 -7.23
N ILE A 8 19.92 2.19 -7.41
CA ILE A 8 19.00 3.31 -7.67
C ILE A 8 19.25 3.78 -9.10
N THR A 9 18.30 3.58 -10.01
CA THR A 9 18.31 4.14 -11.36
C THR A 9 17.46 5.41 -11.42
N ARG A 10 18.00 6.47 -12.04
CA ARG A 10 17.46 7.82 -12.09
C ARG A 10 17.08 8.10 -13.53
N ASP A 11 15.80 8.28 -13.82
CA ASP A 11 15.34 8.67 -15.14
C ASP A 11 14.61 10.03 -15.06
N SER A 12 14.94 10.91 -16.00
CA SER A 12 14.61 12.34 -15.97
C SER A 12 13.72 12.66 -17.17
N HIS A 13 12.40 12.76 -16.96
CA HIS A 13 11.51 13.30 -17.97
C HIS A 13 10.58 14.37 -17.38
N GLU A 14 10.55 15.48 -18.11
CA GLU A 14 10.12 16.83 -17.77
C GLU A 14 8.62 17.00 -18.11
N ALA A 15 7.80 17.40 -17.14
CA ALA A 15 6.37 17.66 -17.34
C ALA A 15 6.10 19.17 -17.45
N ARG A 16 5.52 19.58 -18.58
CA ARG A 16 5.19 20.96 -18.95
C ARG A 16 3.81 21.33 -18.42
N SER A 17 3.70 22.30 -17.52
CA SER A 17 2.43 22.83 -17.03
C SER A 17 1.94 24.01 -17.88
N ARG A 18 0.64 24.00 -18.18
CA ARG A 18 -0.15 25.17 -18.57
C ARG A 18 -1.49 25.04 -17.87
N GLU A 19 -1.84 26.02 -17.04
CA GLU A 19 -3.20 26.53 -17.01
C GLU A 19 -3.27 27.92 -16.38
N ARG A 20 -3.97 28.80 -17.10
CA ARG A 20 -4.39 30.14 -16.69
C ARG A 20 -5.77 30.01 -16.06
N SER A 21 -6.07 30.80 -15.04
CA SER A 21 -7.38 31.44 -14.93
C SER A 21 -7.32 32.59 -13.93
N GLY A 22 -7.95 33.70 -14.30
CA GLY A 22 -8.19 34.86 -13.47
C GLY A 22 -9.68 35.20 -13.48
N CYS A 23 -9.98 36.35 -12.86
CA CYS A 23 -11.29 37.01 -12.67
C CYS A 23 -12.08 36.48 -11.46
N ARG A 24 -12.86 37.28 -10.72
CA ARG A 24 -13.04 38.71 -10.43
C ARG A 24 -14.19 38.74 -9.39
N GLY A 25 -14.30 39.81 -8.60
CA GLY A 25 -15.49 40.13 -7.80
C GLY A 25 -15.17 40.20 -6.30
N GLU A 26 -15.67 41.13 -5.50
CA GLU A 26 -16.73 42.11 -5.69
C GLU A 26 -16.59 43.24 -4.65
N SER A 27 -17.18 44.38 -4.98
CA SER A 27 -17.30 45.61 -4.19
C SER A 27 -18.17 45.44 -2.94
N ALA A 28 -17.91 46.27 -1.92
CA ALA A 28 -18.97 46.99 -1.22
C ALA A 28 -18.39 48.23 -0.51
N ALA A 29 -18.72 49.41 -1.04
CA ALA A 29 -18.59 50.69 -0.37
C ALA A 29 -19.97 51.10 0.16
N VAL A 30 -20.05 51.55 1.41
CA VAL A 30 -21.20 52.30 1.93
C VAL A 30 -20.69 53.52 2.71
N SER A 31 -20.88 54.66 2.06
CA SER A 31 -20.93 56.05 2.58
C SER A 31 -22.23 56.23 3.39
N LEU A 32 -22.48 57.21 4.27
CA LEU A 32 -21.84 58.44 4.74
C LEU A 32 -22.75 58.94 5.90
N ASN A 33 -22.20 59.62 6.92
CA ASN A 33 -22.74 60.84 7.59
C ASN A 33 -22.18 60.98 9.02
N MET A 34 -21.99 62.16 9.61
CA MET A 34 -21.79 63.55 9.16
C MET A 34 -21.44 64.33 10.45
N MET A 35 -20.50 65.28 10.39
CA MET A 35 -20.25 66.40 11.33
C MET A 35 -19.88 66.08 12.79
N ASN A 36 -18.94 66.75 13.46
CA ASN A 36 -18.71 68.20 13.57
C ASN A 36 -17.26 68.45 14.11
N PRO A 37 -16.74 69.70 14.25
CA PRO A 37 -15.41 70.02 13.80
C PRO A 37 -14.52 70.57 14.94
N LEU A 38 -13.36 71.05 14.55
CA LEU A 38 -12.48 71.96 15.30
C LEU A 38 -11.74 71.32 16.47
N ARG A 39 -10.45 71.06 16.23
CA ARG A 39 -9.38 71.81 16.90
C ARG A 39 -8.06 71.62 16.16
N ARG A 40 -7.53 72.74 15.68
CA ARG A 40 -6.17 72.87 15.16
C ARG A 40 -5.20 72.65 16.32
N CYS A 41 -4.29 71.71 16.16
CA CYS A 41 -2.99 71.76 16.82
C CYS A 41 -1.95 71.31 15.80
N ALA A 42 -1.22 72.29 15.27
CA ALA A 42 -0.08 72.07 14.41
C ALA A 42 1.02 71.39 15.23
N VAL A 43 1.35 70.14 14.89
CA VAL A 43 2.59 69.50 15.34
C VAL A 43 3.36 69.06 14.10
N ARG A 44 4.30 69.92 13.73
CA ARG A 44 5.66 69.63 13.27
C ARG A 44 5.83 68.26 12.60
N GLN A 45 5.87 68.29 11.28
CA GLN A 45 6.42 67.25 10.44
C GLN A 45 7.92 67.08 10.70
N HIS A 46 8.45 65.93 10.27
CA HIS A 46 9.83 65.44 10.28
C HIS A 46 10.16 64.48 11.43
N GLY A 47 10.35 63.19 11.08
CA GLY A 47 11.18 62.28 11.86
C GLY A 47 10.67 60.86 12.15
N ARG A 48 9.59 60.35 11.54
CA ARG A 48 9.04 59.01 11.91
C ARG A 48 8.58 58.12 10.76
N TRP A 49 9.12 58.28 9.55
CA TRP A 49 8.78 57.42 8.40
C TRP A 49 9.78 56.29 8.12
N THR A 50 10.92 56.23 8.81
CA THR A 50 11.94 55.18 8.56
C THR A 50 11.69 53.90 9.35
N VAL A 51 11.01 53.95 10.50
CA VAL A 51 10.79 52.77 11.36
C VAL A 51 9.62 51.90 10.84
N GLY A 52 8.59 52.52 10.25
CA GLY A 52 7.42 51.80 9.74
C GLY A 52 7.69 50.95 8.49
N VAL A 53 8.56 51.41 7.59
CA VAL A 53 8.91 50.69 6.36
C VAL A 53 9.81 49.48 6.64
N ALA A 54 10.76 49.61 7.58
CA ALA A 54 11.63 48.50 7.97
C ALA A 54 10.85 47.34 8.62
N ALA A 55 9.84 47.63 9.46
CA ALA A 55 9.03 46.61 10.10
C ALA A 55 8.14 45.83 9.09
N ILE A 56 7.63 46.50 8.05
CA ILE A 56 6.82 45.86 7.00
C ILE A 56 7.70 44.97 6.09
N VAL A 57 8.94 45.39 5.78
CA VAL A 57 9.88 44.56 4.99
C VAL A 57 10.30 43.30 5.75
N VAL A 58 10.49 43.39 7.07
CA VAL A 58 10.78 42.21 7.91
C VAL A 58 9.57 41.27 8.01
N LEU A 59 8.35 41.82 8.09
CA LEU A 59 7.11 41.03 8.13
C LEU A 59 6.79 40.36 6.77
N PHE A 60 7.08 41.02 5.64
CA PHE A 60 6.95 40.44 4.30
C PHE A 60 8.09 39.45 3.96
N GLY A 61 9.31 39.69 4.46
CA GLY A 61 10.45 38.78 4.29
C GLY A 61 10.26 37.41 4.95
N LEU A 62 9.43 37.34 6.01
CA LEU A 62 9.08 36.07 6.66
C LEU A 62 8.06 35.22 5.89
N GLN A 63 7.33 35.79 4.92
CA GLN A 63 6.32 35.05 4.15
C GLN A 63 6.88 34.31 2.93
N ALA A 64 8.16 34.50 2.58
CA ALA A 64 8.79 33.92 1.39
C ALA A 64 9.24 32.45 1.56
N GLY A 65 8.92 31.78 2.67
CA GLY A 65 9.44 30.45 3.01
C GLY A 65 8.62 29.25 2.55
N TRP A 66 7.47 29.44 1.91
CA TRP A 66 6.56 28.34 1.51
C TRP A 66 6.67 28.07 0.01
N ALA A 67 7.90 27.83 -0.46
CA ALA A 67 8.06 27.19 -1.76
C ALA A 67 7.79 25.69 -1.57
N ASP A 68 6.77 25.17 -2.24
CA ASP A 68 6.53 23.74 -2.32
C ASP A 68 7.79 23.10 -2.93
N GLU A 69 8.52 22.28 -2.16
CA GLU A 69 9.69 21.59 -2.69
C GLU A 69 9.23 20.67 -3.83
N PRO A 70 9.83 20.76 -5.02
CA PRO A 70 9.40 19.96 -6.16
C PRO A 70 9.54 18.49 -5.83
N LEU A 71 8.45 17.74 -5.96
CA LEU A 71 8.43 16.30 -5.71
C LEU A 71 9.39 15.60 -6.68
N ARG A 72 10.27 14.77 -6.13
CA ARG A 72 11.21 13.95 -6.89
C ARG A 72 10.74 12.50 -6.86
N ARG A 73 10.88 11.83 -8.01
CA ARG A 73 10.62 10.39 -8.13
C ARG A 73 11.77 9.60 -7.52
N PHE A 74 11.45 8.66 -6.65
CA PHE A 74 12.36 7.67 -6.08
C PHE A 74 11.82 6.28 -6.37
N GLU A 75 12.72 5.36 -6.72
CA GLU A 75 12.38 3.99 -7.08
C GLU A 75 13.21 3.02 -6.23
N PHE A 76 12.56 1.97 -5.74
CA PHE A 76 13.15 0.97 -4.84
C PHE A 76 12.73 -0.41 -5.29
N HIS A 77 13.66 -1.36 -5.25
CA HIS A 77 13.43 -2.74 -5.69
C HIS A 77 13.73 -3.74 -4.58
N ARG A 78 12.96 -4.83 -4.51
CA ARG A 78 13.26 -6.00 -3.66
C ARG A 78 12.63 -7.26 -4.24
N LYS A 79 13.34 -8.38 -4.19
CA LYS A 79 12.76 -9.68 -4.52
C LYS A 79 11.87 -10.18 -3.38
N ALA A 80 10.60 -10.47 -3.65
CA ALA A 80 9.65 -11.05 -2.70
C ALA A 80 8.56 -11.84 -3.44
N MET A 81 7.93 -12.81 -2.78
CA MET A 81 6.86 -13.65 -3.36
C MET A 81 7.20 -14.30 -4.72
N GLY A 82 8.49 -14.50 -5.02
CA GLY A 82 8.97 -15.09 -6.28
C GLY A 82 9.11 -14.12 -7.46
N VAL A 83 8.94 -12.81 -7.24
CA VAL A 83 9.07 -11.76 -8.27
C VAL A 83 9.85 -10.55 -7.75
N GLU A 84 10.18 -9.61 -8.63
CA GLU A 84 10.73 -8.31 -8.25
C GLU A 84 9.61 -7.34 -7.91
N PHE A 85 9.61 -6.81 -6.69
CA PHE A 85 8.72 -5.75 -6.24
C PHE A 85 9.39 -4.41 -6.41
N THR A 86 8.69 -3.50 -7.09
CA THR A 86 9.12 -2.11 -7.28
C THR A 86 8.18 -1.18 -6.51
N VAL A 87 8.75 -0.32 -5.69
CA VAL A 87 8.04 0.75 -4.98
C VAL A 87 8.51 2.09 -5.54
N VAL A 88 7.59 2.85 -6.11
CA VAL A 88 7.84 4.19 -6.65
C VAL A 88 7.18 5.21 -5.73
N LEU A 89 7.96 6.18 -5.25
CA LEU A 89 7.50 7.24 -4.37
C LEU A 89 7.86 8.61 -4.95
N TYR A 90 6.96 9.57 -4.80
CA TYR A 90 7.23 10.97 -5.11
C TYR A 90 7.32 11.74 -3.81
N GLY A 91 8.45 12.38 -3.55
CA GLY A 91 8.68 13.10 -2.29
C GLY A 91 9.70 14.21 -2.45
N ALA A 92 9.61 15.20 -1.57
CA ALA A 92 10.59 16.29 -1.52
C ALA A 92 11.97 15.82 -1.02
N LYS A 93 11.98 14.97 0.01
CA LYS A 93 13.20 14.51 0.70
C LYS A 93 13.46 13.02 0.49
N LYS A 94 14.67 12.69 0.04
CA LYS A 94 15.14 11.30 -0.15
C LYS A 94 15.06 10.47 1.14
N GLY A 95 15.39 11.06 2.29
CA GLY A 95 15.35 10.37 3.58
C GLY A 95 13.95 9.85 3.93
N ALA A 96 12.91 10.68 3.74
CA ALA A 96 11.52 10.28 3.98
C ALA A 96 11.08 9.17 3.00
N ALA A 97 11.44 9.30 1.72
CA ALA A 97 11.17 8.27 0.71
C ALA A 97 11.82 6.92 1.05
N ASN A 98 13.08 6.92 1.50
CA ASN A 98 13.78 5.71 1.92
C ASN A 98 13.06 5.01 3.08
N THR A 99 12.66 5.77 4.12
CA THR A 99 11.97 5.21 5.29
C THR A 99 10.62 4.60 4.90
N ALA A 100 9.83 5.31 4.08
CA ALA A 100 8.54 4.84 3.62
C ALA A 100 8.67 3.59 2.72
N ALA A 101 9.61 3.59 1.77
CA ALA A 101 9.86 2.45 0.91
C ALA A 101 10.34 1.23 1.70
N LYS A 102 11.24 1.42 2.67
CA LYS A 102 11.68 0.34 3.56
C LYS A 102 10.50 -0.25 4.32
N ALA A 103 9.63 0.57 4.90
CA ALA A 103 8.46 0.09 5.63
C ALA A 103 7.50 -0.71 4.72
N ALA A 104 7.24 -0.23 3.50
CA ALA A 104 6.41 -0.93 2.51
C ALA A 104 7.02 -2.29 2.12
N LEU A 105 8.30 -2.32 1.79
CA LEU A 105 8.99 -3.55 1.38
C LEU A 105 9.14 -4.55 2.54
N ASP A 106 9.35 -4.08 3.77
CA ASP A 106 9.38 -4.93 4.96
C ASP A 106 8.01 -5.55 5.21
N ARG A 107 6.94 -4.80 4.96
CA ARG A 107 5.57 -5.31 5.03
C ARG A 107 5.29 -6.40 3.99
N VAL A 108 5.79 -6.24 2.75
CA VAL A 108 5.70 -7.28 1.72
C VAL A 108 6.39 -8.57 2.19
N THR A 109 7.58 -8.47 2.78
CA THR A 109 8.30 -9.63 3.34
C THR A 109 7.50 -10.33 4.44
N GLN A 110 6.82 -9.58 5.31
CA GLN A 110 5.95 -10.15 6.35
C GLN A 110 4.77 -10.92 5.74
N ILE A 111 4.11 -10.35 4.73
CA ILE A 111 2.98 -11.02 4.05
C ILE A 111 3.47 -12.29 3.36
N ASP A 112 4.64 -12.27 2.72
CA ASP A 112 5.24 -13.46 2.08
C ASP A 112 5.54 -14.56 3.12
N ALA A 113 6.01 -14.21 4.32
CA ALA A 113 6.20 -15.16 5.41
C ALA A 113 4.88 -15.79 5.90
N ILE A 114 3.74 -15.12 5.72
CA ILE A 114 2.43 -15.62 6.12
C ILE A 114 1.80 -16.47 5.01
N CYS A 115 1.74 -15.93 3.80
CA CYS A 115 0.91 -16.44 2.70
C CYS A 115 1.64 -17.38 1.73
N SER A 116 2.97 -17.53 1.81
CA SER A 116 3.71 -18.34 0.84
C SER A 116 3.37 -19.83 0.91
N ASP A 117 3.02 -20.44 -0.22
CA ASP A 117 2.85 -21.89 -0.35
C ASP A 117 4.19 -22.64 -0.62
N TYR A 118 5.26 -21.89 -0.91
CA TYR A 118 6.62 -22.40 -1.14
C TYR A 118 7.41 -22.55 0.16
N LYS A 119 7.29 -21.61 1.11
CA LYS A 119 8.05 -21.62 2.37
C LYS A 119 7.43 -22.57 3.38
N ALA A 120 8.15 -23.62 3.78
CA ALA A 120 7.66 -24.59 4.76
C ALA A 120 7.35 -23.95 6.14
N THR A 121 8.07 -22.87 6.48
CA THR A 121 7.89 -22.10 7.71
C THR A 121 6.71 -21.15 7.69
N SER A 122 6.03 -20.98 6.55
CA SER A 122 4.93 -20.03 6.44
C SER A 122 3.74 -20.43 7.29
N GLU A 123 2.97 -19.44 7.72
CA GLU A 123 1.73 -19.68 8.45
C GLU A 123 0.74 -20.52 7.64
N LEU A 124 0.55 -20.21 6.34
CA LEU A 124 -0.31 -20.99 5.45
C LEU A 124 0.08 -22.46 5.39
N ARG A 125 1.40 -22.76 5.31
CA ARG A 125 1.90 -24.12 5.22
C ARG A 125 1.76 -24.87 6.53
N ARG A 126 1.97 -24.21 7.67
CA ARG A 126 1.72 -24.76 9.01
C ARG A 126 0.24 -25.07 9.21
N LEU A 127 -0.66 -24.14 8.88
CA LEU A 127 -2.11 -24.35 8.90
C LEU A 127 -2.50 -25.63 8.14
N CYS A 128 -2.02 -25.79 6.91
CA CYS A 128 -2.34 -26.98 6.11
C CYS A 128 -1.73 -28.28 6.68
N ALA A 129 -0.58 -28.20 7.37
CA ALA A 129 0.11 -29.36 7.92
C ALA A 129 -0.52 -29.84 9.24
N GLU A 130 -0.98 -28.91 10.07
CA GLU A 130 -1.54 -29.17 11.40
C GLU A 130 -3.07 -29.35 11.38
N ALA A 131 -3.73 -28.93 10.29
CA ALA A 131 -5.17 -29.02 10.15
C ALA A 131 -5.66 -30.47 10.32
N ARG A 132 -6.60 -30.63 11.24
CA ARG A 132 -7.38 -31.86 11.40
C ARG A 132 -8.77 -31.65 10.80
N PRO A 133 -9.33 -32.63 10.08
CA PRO A 133 -10.65 -32.52 9.47
C PRO A 133 -11.70 -32.02 10.47
N GLY A 134 -12.38 -30.93 10.13
CA GLY A 134 -13.46 -30.37 10.95
C GLY A 134 -13.00 -29.57 12.18
N ARG A 135 -11.72 -29.53 12.51
CA ARG A 135 -11.19 -28.70 13.60
C ARG A 135 -10.91 -27.28 13.12
N SER A 136 -11.40 -26.29 13.86
CA SER A 136 -11.03 -24.89 13.67
C SER A 136 -9.64 -24.62 14.23
N MET A 137 -8.82 -23.89 13.48
CA MET A 137 -7.48 -23.47 13.87
C MET A 137 -7.37 -21.95 13.90
N PRO A 138 -6.70 -21.37 14.90
CA PRO A 138 -6.43 -19.93 14.93
C PRO A 138 -5.43 -19.55 13.84
N VAL A 139 -5.61 -18.37 13.27
CA VAL A 139 -4.72 -17.76 12.27
C VAL A 139 -4.53 -16.27 12.54
N SER A 140 -3.52 -15.66 11.93
CA SER A 140 -3.25 -14.23 11.98
C SER A 140 -4.35 -13.41 11.30
N VAL A 141 -4.38 -12.12 11.63
CA VAL A 141 -5.30 -11.15 11.03
C VAL A 141 -5.12 -11.06 9.51
N ASP A 142 -3.88 -11.13 9.04
CA ASP A 142 -3.57 -11.06 7.62
C ASP A 142 -4.08 -12.30 6.89
N LEU A 143 -3.77 -13.48 7.42
CA LEU A 143 -4.16 -14.73 6.79
C LEU A 143 -5.68 -14.89 6.74
N VAL A 144 -6.40 -14.57 7.83
CA VAL A 144 -7.87 -14.66 7.83
C VAL A 144 -8.50 -13.68 6.84
N ARG A 145 -7.94 -12.47 6.69
CA ARG A 145 -8.45 -11.46 5.77
C ARG A 145 -8.29 -11.91 4.32
N VAL A 146 -7.12 -12.42 3.96
CA VAL A 146 -6.86 -12.95 2.62
C VAL A 146 -7.79 -14.13 2.34
N LEU A 147 -7.86 -15.11 3.25
CA LEU A 147 -8.73 -16.28 3.07
C LEU A 147 -10.21 -15.93 2.99
N ALA A 148 -10.68 -14.96 3.78
CA ALA A 148 -12.06 -14.50 3.70
C ALA A 148 -12.37 -13.88 2.34
N ARG A 149 -11.48 -13.01 1.83
CA ARG A 149 -11.63 -12.44 0.49
C ARG A 149 -11.57 -13.50 -0.59
N SER A 150 -10.65 -14.47 -0.46
CA SER A 150 -10.56 -15.61 -1.38
C SER A 150 -11.87 -16.42 -1.42
N GLN A 151 -12.48 -16.70 -0.27
CA GLN A 151 -13.76 -17.41 -0.21
C GLN A 151 -14.90 -16.64 -0.86
N GLU A 152 -14.90 -15.31 -0.76
CA GLU A 152 -15.86 -14.45 -1.45
C GLU A 152 -15.69 -14.55 -2.97
N VAL A 153 -14.45 -14.40 -3.48
CA VAL A 153 -14.14 -14.51 -4.91
C VAL A 153 -14.44 -15.91 -5.44
N SER A 154 -14.18 -16.97 -4.66
CA SER A 154 -14.57 -18.34 -5.04
C SER A 154 -16.08 -18.49 -5.20
N LYS A 155 -16.87 -17.86 -4.33
CA LYS A 155 -18.34 -17.88 -4.46
C LYS A 155 -18.81 -17.10 -5.68
N LEU A 156 -18.29 -15.88 -5.88
CA LEU A 156 -18.66 -15.01 -7.00
C LEU A 156 -18.33 -15.63 -8.36
N SER A 157 -17.23 -16.37 -8.44
CA SER A 157 -16.78 -17.04 -9.66
C SER A 157 -17.37 -18.45 -9.85
N GLY A 158 -18.27 -18.91 -8.98
CA GLY A 158 -18.81 -20.27 -9.05
C GLY A 158 -17.75 -21.38 -8.85
N GLY A 159 -16.61 -21.05 -8.24
CA GLY A 159 -15.47 -21.96 -8.05
C GLY A 159 -14.44 -21.95 -9.18
N ALA A 160 -14.55 -21.07 -10.17
CA ALA A 160 -13.49 -20.89 -11.16
C ALA A 160 -12.19 -20.37 -10.51
N PHE A 161 -12.30 -19.50 -9.51
CA PHE A 161 -11.23 -19.19 -8.58
C PHE A 161 -11.36 -20.06 -7.32
N ASP A 162 -10.33 -20.84 -6.98
CA ASP A 162 -10.36 -21.70 -5.78
C ASP A 162 -8.96 -21.86 -5.17
N VAL A 163 -8.76 -21.24 -4.00
CA VAL A 163 -7.50 -21.32 -3.25
C VAL A 163 -7.20 -22.73 -2.71
N THR A 164 -8.15 -23.66 -2.74
CA THR A 164 -7.92 -25.06 -2.34
C THR A 164 -7.27 -25.90 -3.43
N VAL A 165 -6.95 -25.33 -4.59
CA VAL A 165 -6.28 -26.00 -5.72
C VAL A 165 -4.87 -26.49 -5.41
N GLY A 166 -4.31 -26.15 -4.25
CA GLY A 166 -2.94 -26.47 -3.84
C GLY A 166 -2.48 -27.94 -4.02
N PRO A 167 -3.32 -28.98 -3.80
CA PRO A 167 -2.96 -30.36 -4.10
C PRO A 167 -2.69 -30.59 -5.60
N LEU A 168 -3.52 -30.00 -6.47
CA LEU A 168 -3.35 -30.04 -7.91
C LEU A 168 -2.12 -29.22 -8.34
N THR A 169 -1.96 -28.00 -7.83
CA THR A 169 -0.77 -27.19 -8.15
C THR A 169 0.51 -27.92 -7.80
N LYS A 170 0.59 -28.53 -6.61
CA LYS A 170 1.77 -29.31 -6.18
C LYS A 170 2.04 -30.49 -7.11
N LEU A 171 0.99 -31.21 -7.52
CA LEU A 171 1.08 -32.36 -8.41
C LEU A 171 1.63 -31.94 -9.79
N TRP A 172 1.09 -30.87 -10.38
CA TRP A 172 1.54 -30.33 -11.66
C TRP A 172 2.94 -29.71 -11.61
N ARG A 173 3.30 -29.01 -10.51
CA ARG A 173 4.67 -28.53 -10.30
C ARG A 173 5.67 -29.70 -10.26
N ARG A 174 5.31 -30.84 -9.66
CA ARG A 174 6.14 -32.06 -9.67
C ARG A 174 6.23 -32.67 -11.07
N ALA A 175 5.10 -32.80 -11.76
CA ALA A 175 5.03 -33.32 -13.13
C ALA A 175 5.93 -32.55 -14.08
N ARG A 176 5.89 -31.20 -14.01
CA ARG A 176 6.75 -30.30 -14.79
C ARG A 176 8.24 -30.55 -14.53
N ARG A 177 8.66 -30.65 -13.27
CA ARG A 177 10.06 -30.92 -12.91
C ARG A 177 10.54 -32.29 -13.40
N GLN A 178 9.66 -33.29 -13.36
CA GLN A 178 9.98 -34.67 -13.75
C GLN A 178 9.76 -34.93 -15.25
N LYS A 179 9.25 -33.95 -16.01
CA LYS A 179 8.84 -34.10 -17.41
C LYS A 179 7.95 -35.32 -17.65
N ARG A 180 7.10 -35.66 -16.68
CA ARG A 180 6.20 -36.82 -16.72
C ARG A 180 4.82 -36.45 -16.19
N LEU A 181 3.78 -36.84 -16.91
CA LEU A 181 2.41 -36.59 -16.52
C LEU A 181 2.06 -37.28 -15.18
N PRO A 182 1.19 -36.67 -14.36
CA PRO A 182 0.77 -37.28 -13.12
C PRO A 182 -0.11 -38.51 -13.39
N PRO A 183 0.04 -39.60 -12.60
CA PRO A 183 -0.82 -40.78 -12.74
C PRO A 183 -2.30 -40.41 -12.55
N PRO A 184 -3.24 -41.01 -13.29
CA PRO A 184 -4.66 -40.74 -13.17
C PRO A 184 -5.20 -40.86 -11.74
N ASP A 185 -4.76 -41.87 -10.98
CA ASP A 185 -5.19 -42.08 -9.59
C ASP A 185 -4.76 -40.95 -8.67
N ARG A 186 -3.54 -40.43 -8.87
CA ARG A 186 -3.03 -39.30 -8.09
C ARG A 186 -3.77 -38.02 -8.41
N LEU A 187 -4.15 -37.82 -9.68
CA LEU A 187 -4.97 -36.70 -10.10
C LEU A 187 -6.38 -36.78 -9.48
N LYS A 188 -7.00 -37.97 -9.49
CA LYS A 188 -8.31 -38.22 -8.86
C LYS A 188 -8.28 -37.95 -7.35
N GLN A 189 -7.25 -38.44 -6.65
CA GLN A 189 -7.04 -38.16 -5.22
C GLN A 189 -6.90 -36.65 -4.96
N ALA A 190 -6.09 -35.95 -5.74
CA ALA A 190 -5.88 -34.51 -5.59
C ALA A 190 -7.17 -33.72 -5.85
N ARG A 191 -7.95 -34.06 -6.89
CA ARG A 191 -9.26 -33.43 -7.18
C ARG A 191 -10.24 -33.60 -6.01
N GLY A 192 -10.21 -34.74 -5.33
CA GLY A 192 -11.02 -34.98 -4.13
C GLY A 192 -10.69 -34.08 -2.94
N LEU A 193 -9.58 -33.33 -2.97
CA LEU A 193 -9.20 -32.40 -1.91
C LEU A 193 -9.47 -30.94 -2.26
N VAL A 194 -9.97 -30.67 -3.47
CA VAL A 194 -10.27 -29.33 -3.97
C VAL A 194 -11.76 -29.04 -3.84
N GLY A 195 -12.06 -27.82 -3.41
CA GLY A 195 -13.39 -27.26 -3.30
C GLY A 195 -13.44 -26.20 -2.19
N TYR A 196 -13.67 -24.94 -2.54
CA TYR A 196 -13.79 -23.82 -1.59
C TYR A 196 -14.86 -24.04 -0.50
N ARG A 197 -15.89 -24.86 -0.79
CA ARG A 197 -16.93 -25.28 0.17
C ARG A 197 -16.42 -26.21 1.28
N LEU A 198 -15.21 -26.76 1.12
CA LEU A 198 -14.50 -27.57 2.10
C LEU A 198 -13.71 -26.72 3.10
N VAL A 199 -13.69 -25.40 2.92
CA VAL A 199 -13.05 -24.45 3.84
C VAL A 199 -14.14 -23.63 4.53
N SER A 200 -13.98 -23.39 5.82
CA SER A 200 -14.77 -22.41 6.56
C SER A 200 -13.83 -21.40 7.20
N VAL A 201 -14.14 -20.12 7.03
CA VAL A 201 -13.35 -19.00 7.55
C VAL A 201 -14.27 -18.19 8.47
N ASP A 202 -13.84 -18.02 9.72
CA ASP A 202 -14.48 -17.16 10.71
C ASP A 202 -13.54 -15.97 10.96
N VAL A 203 -13.92 -14.81 10.41
CA VAL A 203 -13.13 -13.58 10.48
C VAL A 203 -13.11 -13.03 11.91
N HIS A 204 -14.23 -13.10 12.62
CA HIS A 204 -14.37 -12.54 13.96
C HIS A 204 -13.52 -13.31 14.98
N ARG A 205 -13.52 -14.65 14.89
CA ARG A 205 -12.72 -15.52 15.77
C ARG A 205 -11.30 -15.75 15.26
N ARG A 206 -10.99 -15.28 14.04
CA ARG A 206 -9.74 -15.54 13.31
C ARG A 206 -9.44 -17.04 13.23
N GLN A 207 -10.44 -17.80 12.82
CA GLN A 207 -10.36 -19.25 12.75
C GLN A 207 -10.61 -19.76 11.34
N VAL A 208 -9.84 -20.77 10.95
CA VAL A 208 -10.00 -21.48 9.67
C VAL A 208 -10.19 -22.96 9.95
N ARG A 209 -11.12 -23.58 9.24
CA ARG A 209 -11.42 -25.00 9.35
C ARG A 209 -11.35 -25.64 7.97
N LEU A 210 -10.56 -26.71 7.86
CA LEU A 210 -10.48 -27.55 6.66
C LEU A 210 -11.30 -28.83 6.90
N LYS A 211 -12.22 -29.16 5.99
CA LYS A 211 -13.13 -30.31 6.17
C LYS A 211 -12.48 -31.66 5.81
N ARG A 212 -11.39 -31.67 5.04
CA ARG A 212 -10.71 -32.92 4.61
C ARG A 212 -9.23 -32.91 4.99
N SER A 213 -8.71 -34.09 5.31
CA SER A 213 -7.29 -34.29 5.60
C SER A 213 -6.48 -34.20 4.31
N GLY A 214 -5.29 -33.61 4.38
CA GLY A 214 -4.40 -33.47 3.22
C GLY A 214 -4.73 -32.31 2.28
N MET A 215 -5.75 -31.49 2.60
CA MET A 215 -6.01 -30.25 1.88
C MET A 215 -4.77 -29.34 1.92
N ARG A 216 -4.56 -28.59 0.84
CA ARG A 216 -3.54 -27.56 0.75
C ARG A 216 -4.15 -26.31 0.15
N LEU A 217 -3.77 -25.17 0.70
CA LEU A 217 -4.17 -23.87 0.20
C LEU A 217 -3.03 -23.28 -0.66
N ASP A 218 -3.41 -22.59 -1.72
CA ASP A 218 -2.56 -21.90 -2.68
C ASP A 218 -3.18 -20.51 -2.92
N LEU A 219 -2.43 -19.47 -2.60
CA LEU A 219 -2.86 -18.07 -2.65
C LEU A 219 -2.20 -17.32 -3.83
N GLY A 220 -1.68 -18.03 -4.83
CA GLY A 220 -0.98 -17.42 -5.97
C GLY A 220 -1.87 -16.91 -7.10
N GLY A 221 -3.20 -17.00 -6.98
CA GLY A 221 -4.17 -16.60 -8.01
C GLY A 221 -4.85 -15.27 -7.73
#